data_AF-A0A950XVR4-F1
#
_entry.id   AF-A0A950XVR4-F1
#
_cell.length_a   1.000
_cell.length_b   1.000
_cell.length_c   1.000
_cell.angle_alpha   90.00
_cell.angle_beta   90.00
_cell.angle_gamma   90.00
#
_symmetry.space_group_name_H-M   'P 1'
#
loop_
_entity.id
_entity.type
_entity.pdbx_description
1 polymer ?
#
loop_
_entity_poly.entity_id
_entity_poly.type
_entity_poly.pdbx_seq_one_letter_code
_entity_poly.pdbx_strand_id
1 'polypeptide(L)'
;MYDSLPDADAVLAQFNRLMQEILRGTMNRNTFRPWEVELLLDIDGCNLGDGAKREALKRYQRAVQRHMEKGARLPFKLSEYLESVRAKRAARSQNDGGRTAPAVDGRMVVV
;
A
#
# COMPACT_ATOMS: atom_id res chain seq x y z
N MET A 1 -1.64 16.01 -34.05
CA MET A 1 -2.03 14.63 -33.68
C MET A 1 -2.29 14.63 -32.19
N TYR A 2 -3.50 14.27 -31.75
CA TYR A 2 -3.80 14.14 -30.32
C TYR A 2 -2.95 13.02 -29.75
N ASP A 3 -1.95 13.38 -28.95
CA ASP A 3 -1.29 12.47 -28.04
C ASP A 3 -2.37 12.04 -27.04
N SER A 4 -3.08 10.95 -27.37
CA SER A 4 -4.10 10.35 -26.52
C SER A 4 -3.40 9.84 -25.28
N LEU A 5 -3.25 10.73 -24.30
CA LEU A 5 -2.89 10.41 -22.92
C LEU A 5 -3.65 9.15 -22.55
N PRO A 6 -2.97 8.08 -22.12
CA PRO A 6 -3.61 6.78 -21.93
C PRO A 6 -4.79 6.97 -20.98
N ASP A 7 -5.97 6.53 -21.41
CA ASP A 7 -7.18 6.60 -20.61
C ASP A 7 -6.92 5.97 -19.23
N ALA A 8 -7.32 6.66 -18.17
CA ALA A 8 -7.14 6.17 -16.81
C ALA A 8 -7.74 4.75 -16.64
N ASP A 9 -8.82 4.47 -17.38
CA ASP A 9 -9.44 3.14 -17.44
C ASP A 9 -8.52 2.08 -18.10
N ALA A 10 -7.83 2.44 -19.18
CA ALA A 10 -6.89 1.55 -19.85
C ALA A 10 -5.67 1.25 -18.97
N VAL A 11 -5.16 2.26 -18.25
CA VAL A 11 -4.08 2.09 -17.25
C VAL A 11 -4.55 1.21 -16.10
N LEU A 12 -5.77 1.43 -15.59
CA LEU A 12 -6.35 0.62 -14.51
C LEU A 12 -6.58 -0.83 -14.94
N ALA A 13 -7.00 -1.06 -16.18
CA ALA A 13 -7.16 -2.40 -16.75
C ALA A 13 -5.81 -3.13 -16.89
N GLN A 14 -4.76 -2.42 -17.34
CA GLN A 14 -3.39 -2.95 -17.39
C GLN A 14 -2.88 -3.30 -16.00
N PHE A 15 -3.06 -2.39 -15.05
CA PHE A 15 -2.69 -2.60 -13.65
C PHE A 15 -3.42 -3.80 -13.04
N ASN A 16 -4.73 -3.93 -13.24
CA ASN A 16 -5.49 -5.06 -12.72
C ASN A 16 -5.01 -6.41 -13.28
N ARG A 17 -4.65 -6.47 -14.56
CA ARG A 17 -4.04 -7.66 -15.16
C ARG A 17 -2.68 -7.97 -14.55
N LEU A 18 -1.80 -6.98 -14.43
CA LEU A 18 -0.49 -7.13 -13.81
C LEU A 18 -0.61 -7.68 -12.38
N MET A 19 -1.51 -7.10 -11.58
CA MET A 19 -1.77 -7.55 -10.21
C MET A 19 -2.24 -9.00 -10.15
N GLN A 20 -3.11 -9.43 -11.07
CA GLN A 20 -3.54 -10.83 -11.14
C GLN A 20 -2.39 -11.78 -11.46
N GLU A 21 -1.48 -11.40 -12.37
CA GLU A 21 -0.31 -12.21 -12.71
C GLU A 21 0.65 -12.33 -11.52
N ILE A 22 0.94 -11.22 -10.83
CA ILE A 22 1.76 -11.21 -9.62
C ILE A 22 1.12 -12.07 -8.53
N LEU A 23 -0.19 -11.95 -8.31
CA LEU A 23 -0.92 -12.73 -7.30
C LEU A 23 -0.99 -14.23 -7.62
N ARG A 24 -1.03 -14.59 -8.91
CA ARG A 24 -0.96 -15.97 -9.39
C ARG A 24 0.47 -16.53 -9.39
N GLY A 25 1.49 -15.69 -9.28
CA GLY A 25 2.90 -16.10 -9.41
C GLY A 25 3.27 -16.55 -10.83
N THR A 26 2.46 -16.20 -11.83
CA THR A 26 2.70 -16.54 -13.24
C THR A 26 2.63 -15.27 -14.06
N MET A 27 3.79 -14.80 -14.52
CA MET A 27 3.92 -13.72 -15.49
C MET A 27 4.13 -14.32 -16.87
N ASN A 28 3.15 -14.17 -17.75
CA ASN A 28 3.21 -14.70 -19.11
C ASN A 28 3.34 -13.57 -20.15
N ARG A 29 3.57 -12.33 -19.70
CA ARG A 29 3.68 -11.16 -20.57
C ARG A 29 5.13 -10.86 -20.93
N ASN A 30 5.34 -10.60 -22.23
CA ASN A 30 6.60 -10.14 -22.81
C ASN A 30 6.63 -8.63 -23.09
N THR A 31 5.60 -7.88 -22.70
CA THR A 31 5.49 -6.45 -22.96
C THR A 31 5.03 -5.73 -21.70
N PHE A 32 5.89 -4.85 -21.20
CA PHE A 32 5.63 -4.02 -20.03
C PHE A 32 5.79 -2.55 -20.42
N ARG A 33 4.92 -1.70 -19.88
CA ARG A 33 5.05 -0.24 -19.94
C ARG A 33 6.10 0.22 -18.94
N PRO A 34 6.75 1.38 -19.15
CA PRO A 34 7.78 1.88 -18.23
C PRO A 34 7.29 1.98 -16.78
N TRP A 35 6.04 2.42 -16.58
CA TRP A 35 5.44 2.50 -15.23
C TRP A 35 5.18 1.12 -14.60
N GLU A 36 4.90 0.09 -15.39
CA GLU A 36 4.73 -1.29 -14.89
C GLU A 36 6.07 -1.84 -14.41
N VAL A 37 7.15 -1.60 -15.16
CA VAL A 37 8.50 -2.03 -14.79
C VAL A 37 8.95 -1.35 -13.49
N GLU A 38 8.75 -0.04 -13.36
CA GLU A 38 9.06 0.67 -12.11
C GLU A 38 8.28 0.09 -10.93
N LEU A 39 7.00 -0.25 -11.13
CA LEU A 39 6.19 -0.86 -10.08
C LEU A 39 6.70 -2.25 -9.71
N LEU A 40 7.11 -3.07 -10.69
CA LEU A 40 7.66 -4.39 -10.43
C LEU A 40 8.97 -4.33 -9.64
N LEU A 41 9.86 -3.42 -9.99
CA LEU A 41 11.10 -3.18 -9.26
C LEU A 41 10.83 -2.73 -7.82
N ASP A 42 9.84 -1.86 -7.62
CA ASP A 42 9.43 -1.40 -6.30
C ASP A 42 8.85 -2.54 -5.44
N ILE A 43 8.02 -3.40 -6.04
CA ILE A 43 7.45 -4.59 -5.37
C ILE A 43 8.55 -5.58 -4.97
N ASP A 44 9.53 -5.80 -5.83
CA ASP A 44 10.68 -6.67 -5.57
C ASP A 44 11.54 -6.09 -4.43
N GLY A 45 11.85 -4.80 -4.48
CA GLY A 45 12.66 -4.10 -3.48
C GLY A 45 12.06 -4.08 -2.07
N CYS A 46 10.74 -4.22 -1.93
CA CYS A 46 10.08 -4.27 -0.63
C CYS A 46 10.31 -5.59 0.14
N ASN A 47 10.82 -6.65 -0.50
CA ASN A 47 11.17 -7.96 0.07
C ASN A 47 10.16 -8.50 1.12
N LEU A 48 8.86 -8.41 0.84
CA LEU A 48 7.82 -8.93 1.74
C LEU A 48 7.77 -10.47 1.64
N GLY A 49 7.70 -11.15 2.79
CA GLY A 49 7.45 -12.60 2.80
C GLY A 49 6.14 -12.96 2.08
N ASP A 50 6.10 -14.09 1.37
CA ASP A 50 5.06 -14.45 0.40
C ASP A 50 3.63 -14.29 0.89
N GLY A 51 3.34 -14.71 2.13
CA GLY A 51 2.01 -14.56 2.73
C GLY A 51 1.62 -13.10 2.96
N ALA A 52 2.55 -12.28 3.47
CA ALA A 52 2.33 -10.86 3.70
C ALA A 52 2.28 -10.07 2.38
N LYS A 53 3.10 -10.46 1.39
CA LYS A 53 3.14 -9.89 0.04
C LYS A 53 1.77 -10.01 -0.63
N ARG A 54 1.17 -11.20 -0.61
CA ARG A 54 -0.13 -11.45 -1.26
C ARG A 54 -1.25 -10.62 -0.67
N GLU A 55 -1.30 -10.50 0.66
CA GLU A 55 -2.28 -9.67 1.35
C GLU A 55 -2.02 -8.16 1.16
N ALA A 56 -0.76 -7.73 1.17
CA ALA A 56 -0.39 -6.34 0.89
C ALA A 56 -0.80 -5.93 -0.53
N LEU A 57 -0.51 -6.77 -1.53
CA LEU A 57 -0.86 -6.53 -2.92
C LEU A 57 -2.37 -6.41 -3.15
N LYS A 58 -3.20 -7.27 -2.52
CA LYS A 58 -4.67 -7.13 -2.59
C LYS A 58 -5.17 -5.80 -2.02
N ARG A 59 -4.60 -5.36 -0.89
CA ARG A 59 -5.00 -4.08 -0.27
C ARG A 59 -4.52 -2.89 -1.09
N TYR A 60 -3.32 -2.99 -1.64
CA TYR A 60 -2.75 -2.01 -2.56
C TYR A 60 -3.59 -1.89 -3.82
N GLN A 61 -4.03 -2.99 -4.43
CA GLN A 61 -4.93 -2.98 -5.60
C GLN A 61 -6.19 -2.16 -5.35
N ARG A 62 -6.85 -2.39 -4.22
CA ARG A 62 -8.05 -1.62 -3.82
C ARG A 62 -7.75 -0.15 -3.58
N ALA A 63 -6.58 0.17 -3.04
CA ALA A 63 -6.16 1.54 -2.79
C ALA A 63 -5.88 2.30 -4.09
N VAL A 64 -5.21 1.67 -5.06
CA VAL A 64 -4.99 2.20 -6.41
C VAL A 64 -6.30 2.42 -7.12
N GLN A 65 -7.24 1.47 -7.06
CA GLN A 65 -8.55 1.62 -7.68
C GLN A 65 -9.29 2.85 -7.16
N ARG A 66 -9.35 3.03 -5.83
CA ARG A 66 -9.93 4.23 -5.21
C ARG A 66 -9.21 5.52 -5.57
N HIS A 67 -7.88 5.46 -5.74
CA HIS A 67 -7.07 6.62 -6.12
C HIS A 67 -7.39 7.06 -7.56
N MET A 68 -7.56 6.09 -8.47
CA MET A 68 -7.94 6.36 -9.85
C MET A 68 -9.41 6.79 -9.97
N GLU A 69 -10.31 6.23 -9.16
CA GLU A 69 -11.70 6.72 -9.02
C GLU A 69 -11.76 8.18 -8.57
N LYS A 70 -10.77 8.64 -7.79
CA LYS A 70 -10.65 10.04 -7.35
C LYS A 70 -10.13 10.98 -8.44
N GLY A 71 -9.80 10.46 -9.62
CA GLY A 71 -9.31 11.23 -10.77
C GLY A 71 -7.80 11.14 -11.01
N ALA A 72 -7.09 10.24 -10.32
CA ALA A 72 -5.68 10.00 -10.62
C ALA A 72 -5.51 9.25 -11.95
N ARG A 73 -4.50 9.65 -12.73
CA ARG A 73 -4.21 9.05 -14.05
C ARG A 73 -3.24 7.87 -14.00
N LEU A 74 -2.52 7.71 -12.89
CA LEU A 74 -1.46 6.71 -12.73
C LEU A 74 -1.55 6.03 -11.35
N PRO A 75 -1.18 4.74 -11.26
CA PRO A 75 -1.02 4.06 -9.98
C PRO A 75 0.20 4.62 -9.21
N PHE A 76 0.07 4.78 -7.90
CA PHE A 76 1.17 5.18 -7.01
C PHE A 76 2.02 3.98 -6.60
N LYS A 77 3.27 4.15 -6.15
CA LYS A 77 4.19 3.03 -5.86
C LYS A 77 3.77 2.21 -4.63
N LEU A 78 4.16 0.93 -4.56
CA LEU A 78 3.87 0.07 -3.40
C LEU A 78 4.60 0.57 -2.15
N SER A 79 5.83 1.07 -2.29
CA SER A 79 6.59 1.69 -1.20
C SER A 79 5.80 2.82 -0.53
N GLU A 80 5.23 3.74 -1.31
CA GLU A 80 4.39 4.84 -0.79
C GLU A 80 3.15 4.33 -0.05
N TYR A 81 2.54 3.25 -0.56
CA TYR A 81 1.44 2.58 0.13
C TYR A 81 1.88 2.04 1.50
N LEU A 82 3.00 1.34 1.53
CA LEU A 82 3.52 0.72 2.75
C LEU A 82 3.94 1.76 3.78
N GLU A 83 4.53 2.88 3.36
CA GLU A 83 4.80 4.03 4.22
C GLU A 83 3.51 4.60 4.81
N SER A 84 2.48 4.80 3.99
CA SER A 84 1.16 5.27 4.44
C SER A 84 0.53 4.30 5.45
N VAL A 85 0.68 2.99 5.25
CA VAL A 85 0.19 1.95 6.17
C VAL A 85 0.99 1.94 7.47
N ARG A 86 2.33 2.08 7.41
CA ARG A 86 3.20 2.19 8.58
C ARG A 86 2.87 3.42 9.41
N ALA A 87 2.73 4.59 8.77
CA ALA A 87 2.35 5.84 9.42
C ALA A 87 0.98 5.72 10.13
N LYS A 88 -0.01 5.12 9.47
CA LYS A 88 -1.33 4.85 10.07
C LYS A 88 -1.27 3.90 11.27
N ARG A 89 -0.42 2.87 11.22
CA ARG A 89 -0.22 1.95 12.35
C ARG A 89 0.45 2.66 13.53
N ALA A 90 1.49 3.46 13.28
CA ALA A 90 2.16 4.23 14.30
C ALA A 90 1.20 5.21 15.01
N ALA A 91 0.35 5.91 14.25
CA ALA A 91 -0.67 6.80 14.79
C ALA A 91 -1.71 6.06 15.66
N ARG A 92 -2.10 4.83 15.28
CA ARG A 92 -3.05 4.02 16.06
C ARG A 92 -2.43 3.49 17.36
N SER A 93 -1.15 3.14 17.36
CA SER A 93 -0.43 2.73 18.58
C SER A 93 -0.22 3.88 19.57
N GLN A 94 -0.07 5.12 19.09
CA GLN A 94 0.01 6.29 19.96
C GLN A 94 -1.33 6.62 20.65
N ASN A 95 -2.46 6.32 20.01
CA ASN A 95 -3.79 6.63 20.57
C ASN A 95 -4.26 5.63 21.64
N ASP A 96 -3.64 4.46 21.76
CA ASP A 96 -4.00 3.40 22.71
C ASP A 96 -3.21 3.47 24.03
N GLY A 97 -2.13 4.27 24.08
CA GLY A 97 -1.25 4.43 25.25
C GLY A 97 -1.71 5.46 26.28
N GLY A 98 -2.90 6.05 26.14
CA GLY A 98 -3.37 7.18 26.95
C GLY A 98 -4.26 6.84 28.16
N ARG A 99 -4.52 5.56 28.46
CA ARG A 99 -5.44 5.16 29.54
C ARG A 99 -4.81 4.23 30.57
N THR A 100 -3.65 4.60 31.10
CA THR A 100 -3.19 4.08 32.40
C THR A 100 -3.55 5.09 33.48
N ALA A 101 -4.60 4.77 34.22
CA ALA A 101 -4.96 5.42 35.47
C ALA A 101 -3.81 5.29 36.49
N PRO A 102 -3.47 6.32 37.27
CA PRO A 102 -2.82 6.11 38.55
C PRO A 102 -3.89 5.86 39.61
N ALA A 103 -4.06 4.60 39.99
CA ALA A 103 -4.77 4.23 41.21
C ALA A 103 -3.74 3.83 42.28
N VAL A 104 -4.06 4.23 43.52
CA VAL A 104 -3.59 3.76 44.84
C VAL A 104 -2.18 4.22 45.28
N ASP A 105 -1.86 4.47 46.54
CA ASP A 105 -2.51 4.72 47.84
C ASP A 105 -1.33 4.85 48.83
N GLY A 106 -1.49 5.64 49.90
CA GLY A 106 -0.78 5.43 51.17
C GLY A 106 0.75 5.61 51.24
N ARG A 107 1.20 6.78 51.70
CA ARG A 107 2.42 6.85 52.53
C ARG A 107 2.30 7.91 53.63
N MET A 108 1.91 7.42 54.80
CA MET A 108 2.26 7.94 56.11
C MET A 108 3.78 8.13 56.20
N VAL A 109 4.28 9.30 56.64
CA VAL A 109 5.28 9.49 57.72
C VAL A 109 5.75 10.96 57.86
N VAL A 110 5.77 11.44 59.11
CA VAL A 110 6.65 12.41 59.80
C VAL A 110 6.77 13.85 59.23
N VAL A 111 6.60 14.94 59.97
CA VAL A 111 7.10 15.33 61.31
C VAL A 111 6.10 16.26 61.99
#